data_AF-A0A7X9DG90-F1
#
_entry.id   AF-A0A7X9DG90-F1
#
_cell.length_a   1.000
_cell.length_b   1.000
_cell.length_c   1.000
_cell.angle_alpha   90.00
_cell.angle_beta   90.00
_cell.angle_gamma   90.00
#
_symmetry.space_group_name_H-M   'P 1'
#
loop_
_entity.id
_entity.type
_entity.pdbx_description
1 polymer ?
#
loop_
_entity_poly.entity_id
_entity_poly.type
_entity_poly.pdbx_seq_one_letter_code
_entity_poly.pdbx_strand_id
1 'polypeptide(L)'
;MQPISGTNFTVYIHDLIHSWLKTLILLGSILVPGFLILDYVITPHDLFPRFVVYRCVSTAFLIIQYVMLRISKPGRFSFIHGYLAALNTGFVIALMTVDLGGFSSGYYAGLNLVIIGVNLLTPWPFIHSLINGLAVVCMYVGLNVVSSQSTDYIYMINNLFFMVSTVVITASFSFLRFKQLKSEFDLTTIILLTNRSVQFTL
;
A
#
# COMPACT_ATOMS: atom_id res chain seq x y z
N MET A 1 -3.72 0.73 39.72
CA MET A 1 -3.27 0.04 38.49
C MET A 1 -3.39 1.01 37.34
N GLN A 2 -2.27 1.57 36.86
CA GLN A 2 -2.23 2.57 35.80
C GLN A 2 -2.51 1.96 34.42
N PRO A 3 -2.98 2.72 33.42
CA PRO A 3 -3.36 2.23 32.09
C PRO A 3 -2.09 1.98 31.25
N ILE A 4 -1.36 0.93 31.58
CA ILE A 4 -0.11 0.52 30.92
C ILE A 4 -0.40 -0.05 29.51
N SER A 5 -1.65 -0.39 29.19
CA SER A 5 -2.02 -1.09 27.94
C SER A 5 -2.07 -0.20 26.69
N GLY A 6 -2.39 1.09 26.82
CA GLY A 6 -2.56 2.00 25.67
C GLY A 6 -1.24 2.37 25.00
N THR A 7 -0.32 2.92 25.78
CA THR A 7 1.00 3.39 25.29
C THR A 7 1.85 2.25 24.74
N ASN A 8 1.82 1.08 25.40
CA ASN A 8 2.58 -0.09 24.96
C ASN A 8 2.05 -0.67 23.64
N PHE A 9 0.73 -0.63 23.42
CA PHE A 9 0.15 -1.09 22.16
C PHE A 9 0.53 -0.17 20.98
N THR A 10 0.55 1.15 21.18
CA THR A 10 0.95 2.09 20.13
C THR A 10 2.40 1.90 19.71
N VAL A 11 3.31 1.68 20.67
CA VAL A 11 4.72 1.37 20.37
C VAL A 11 4.83 0.04 19.60
N TYR A 12 4.14 -1.00 20.08
CA TYR A 12 4.09 -2.30 19.40
C TYR A 12 3.62 -2.19 17.94
N ILE A 13 2.54 -1.45 17.69
CA ILE A 13 2.01 -1.24 16.33
C ILE A 13 2.99 -0.46 15.46
N HIS A 14 3.65 0.58 15.99
CA HIS A 14 4.64 1.33 15.21
C HIS A 14 5.82 0.46 14.78
N ASP A 15 6.33 -0.39 15.67
CA ASP A 15 7.40 -1.33 15.37
C ASP A 15 6.96 -2.36 14.33
N LEU A 16 5.74 -2.88 14.47
CA LEU A 16 5.17 -3.84 13.54
C LEU A 16 4.98 -3.23 12.15
N ILE A 17 4.39 -2.04 12.06
CA ILE A 17 4.23 -1.29 10.81
C ILE A 17 5.59 -1.06 10.17
N HIS A 18 6.57 -0.57 10.92
CA HIS A 18 7.91 -0.30 10.40
C HIS A 18 8.57 -1.57 9.84
N SER A 19 8.42 -2.71 10.51
CA SER A 19 8.95 -4.00 10.04
C SER A 19 8.25 -4.48 8.76
N TRP A 20 6.92 -4.48 8.75
CA TRP A 20 6.13 -4.95 7.62
C TRP A 20 6.29 -4.06 6.38
N LEU A 21 6.46 -2.75 6.58
CA LEU A 21 6.77 -1.80 5.50
C LEU A 21 8.11 -2.10 4.80
N LYS A 22 9.13 -2.58 5.52
CA LYS A 22 10.38 -3.01 4.88
C LYS A 22 10.13 -4.16 3.91
N THR A 23 9.29 -5.12 4.30
CA THR A 23 8.87 -6.22 3.43
C THR A 23 8.05 -5.73 2.24
N LEU A 24 7.07 -4.84 2.47
CA LEU A 24 6.27 -4.24 1.41
C LEU A 24 7.13 -3.52 0.36
N ILE A 25 8.05 -2.66 0.80
CA ILE A 25 8.88 -1.88 -0.13
C ILE A 25 9.86 -2.79 -0.88
N LEU A 26 10.41 -3.81 -0.20
CA LEU A 26 11.24 -4.83 -0.84
C LEU A 26 10.47 -5.63 -1.91
N LEU A 27 9.23 -6.03 -1.61
CA LEU A 27 8.38 -6.68 -2.59
C LEU A 27 8.09 -5.73 -3.76
N GLY A 28 7.78 -4.46 -3.48
CA GLY A 28 7.57 -3.44 -4.50
C GLY A 28 8.79 -3.25 -5.40
N SER A 29 10.00 -3.18 -4.85
CA SER A 29 11.22 -2.99 -5.64
C SER A 29 11.57 -4.16 -6.55
N ILE A 30 11.06 -5.36 -6.26
CA ILE A 30 11.19 -6.55 -7.12
C ILE A 30 10.04 -6.63 -8.13
N LEU A 31 8.81 -6.42 -7.66
CA LEU A 31 7.62 -6.63 -8.46
C LEU A 31 7.44 -5.54 -9.51
N VAL A 32 7.69 -4.27 -9.17
CA VAL A 32 7.57 -3.13 -10.09
C VAL A 32 8.41 -3.33 -11.36
N PRO A 33 9.72 -3.64 -11.30
CA PRO A 33 10.49 -3.94 -12.51
C PRO A 33 10.13 -5.29 -13.12
N GLY A 34 9.68 -6.28 -12.34
CA GLY A 34 9.20 -7.56 -12.87
C GLY A 34 8.03 -7.42 -13.85
N PHE A 35 7.17 -6.42 -13.65
CA PHE A 35 6.10 -6.09 -14.58
C PHE A 35 6.57 -5.53 -15.93
N LEU A 36 7.86 -5.24 -16.13
CA LEU A 36 8.39 -4.94 -17.47
C LEU A 36 8.17 -6.08 -18.46
N ILE A 37 8.09 -7.33 -17.97
CA ILE A 37 7.76 -8.50 -18.77
C ILE A 37 6.36 -8.34 -19.39
N LEU A 38 5.40 -7.85 -18.60
CA LEU A 38 4.04 -7.60 -19.07
C LEU A 38 4.02 -6.40 -20.03
N ASP A 39 4.76 -5.34 -19.70
CA ASP A 39 4.83 -4.15 -20.55
C ASP A 39 5.40 -4.48 -21.94
N TYR A 40 6.37 -5.39 -22.03
CA TYR A 40 6.94 -5.83 -23.32
C TYR A 40 5.91 -6.53 -24.21
N VAL A 41 4.90 -7.18 -23.62
CA VAL A 41 3.87 -7.91 -24.36
C VAL A 41 2.69 -7.02 -24.74
N ILE A 42 2.28 -6.12 -23.85
CA ILE A 42 1.04 -5.34 -24.01
C ILE A 42 1.28 -3.97 -24.65
N THR A 43 2.44 -3.35 -24.41
CA THR A 43 2.67 -1.95 -24.79
C THR A 43 3.06 -1.84 -26.26
N PRO A 44 2.53 -0.86 -27.01
CA PRO A 44 3.03 -0.54 -28.34
C PRO A 44 4.54 -0.23 -28.32
N HIS A 45 5.26 -0.66 -29.36
CA HIS A 45 6.73 -0.53 -29.42
C HIS A 45 7.24 0.90 -29.23
N ASP A 46 6.48 1.90 -29.67
CA ASP A 46 6.85 3.32 -29.56
C ASP A 46 6.78 3.86 -28.11
N LEU A 47 5.89 3.30 -27.28
CA LEU A 47 5.69 3.72 -25.89
C LEU A 47 6.53 2.92 -24.88
N PHE A 48 7.00 1.73 -25.28
CA PHE A 48 7.75 0.84 -24.41
C PHE A 48 8.99 1.50 -23.74
N PRO A 49 9.85 2.27 -24.46
CA PRO A 49 10.99 2.94 -23.82
C PRO A 49 10.58 3.93 -22.72
N ARG A 50 9.45 4.63 -22.91
CA ARG A 50 8.91 5.57 -21.92
C ARG A 50 8.48 4.83 -20.65
N PHE A 51 7.89 3.64 -20.81
CA PHE A 51 7.42 2.82 -19.70
C PHE A 51 8.59 2.21 -18.92
N VAL A 52 9.65 1.80 -19.61
CA VAL A 52 10.91 1.40 -18.99
C VAL A 52 11.44 2.52 -18.09
N VAL A 53 11.52 3.76 -18.61
CA VAL A 53 11.97 4.91 -17.83
C VAL A 53 11.08 5.15 -16.60
N TYR A 54 9.76 5.13 -16.77
CA TYR A 54 8.83 5.31 -15.65
C TYR A 54 9.03 4.25 -14.55
N ARG A 55 9.18 2.99 -14.93
CA ARG A 55 9.41 1.91 -13.96
C ARG A 55 10.78 1.99 -13.32
N CYS A 56 11.83 2.35 -14.06
CA CYS A 56 13.16 2.57 -13.49
C CYS A 56 13.16 3.70 -12.46
N VAL A 57 12.50 4.82 -12.75
CA VAL A 57 12.36 5.95 -11.80
C VAL A 57 11.58 5.51 -10.56
N SER A 58 10.44 4.83 -10.73
CA SER A 58 9.64 4.32 -9.61
C SER A 58 10.41 3.32 -8.75
N THR A 59 11.14 2.39 -9.38
CA THR A 59 11.95 1.38 -8.68
C THR A 59 13.10 2.03 -7.92
N ALA A 60 13.79 3.00 -8.53
CA ALA A 60 14.85 3.75 -7.86
C ALA A 60 14.31 4.48 -6.61
N PHE A 61 13.13 5.10 -6.71
CA PHE A 61 12.47 5.73 -5.58
C PHE A 61 12.15 4.72 -4.46
N LEU A 62 11.60 3.54 -4.79
CA LEU A 62 11.34 2.49 -3.80
C LEU A 62 12.62 1.96 -3.14
N ILE A 63 13.72 1.83 -3.89
CA ILE A 63 15.02 1.42 -3.33
C ILE A 63 15.54 2.47 -2.35
N ILE A 64 15.46 3.76 -2.70
CA ILE A 64 15.86 4.86 -1.81
C ILE A 64 15.02 4.81 -0.52
N GLN A 65 13.70 4.63 -0.64
CA GLN A 65 12.83 4.48 0.53
C GLN A 65 13.18 3.26 1.38
N TYR A 66 13.51 2.13 0.76
CA TYR A 66 13.93 0.93 1.48
C TYR A 66 15.18 1.20 2.33
N VAL A 67 16.19 1.86 1.74
CA VAL A 67 17.43 2.22 2.43
C VAL A 67 17.14 3.21 3.57
N MET A 68 16.32 4.23 3.33
CA MET A 68 15.91 5.19 4.36
C MET A 68 15.21 4.49 5.53
N LEU A 69 14.30 3.55 5.25
CA LEU A 69 13.57 2.81 6.27
C LEU A 69 14.47 1.83 7.04
N ARG A 70 15.50 1.26 6.40
CA ARG A 70 16.50 0.41 7.06
C ARG A 70 17.38 1.17 8.06
N ILE A 71 17.68 2.44 7.78
CA ILE A 71 18.53 3.28 8.64
C ILE A 71 17.71 3.98 9.72
N SER A 72 16.45 4.30 9.43
CA SER A 72 15.56 4.99 10.34
C SER A 72 15.09 4.10 11.49
N LYS A 73 14.92 4.69 12.67
CA LYS A 73 14.31 4.01 13.81
C LYS A 73 12.79 3.90 13.63
N PRO A 74 12.16 2.86 14.19
CA PRO A 74 10.72 2.78 14.26
C PRO A 74 10.16 4.03 14.95
N GLY A 75 9.14 4.62 14.35
CA GLY A 75 8.54 5.83 14.86
C GLY A 75 7.14 6.05 14.29
N ARG A 76 6.44 7.02 14.88
CA ARG A 76 5.06 7.37 14.51
C ARG A 76 4.88 7.71 13.03
N PHE A 77 5.93 8.12 12.33
CA PHE A 77 5.88 8.51 10.92
C PHE A 77 6.23 7.39 9.94
N SER A 78 6.45 6.15 10.43
CA SER A 78 6.82 5.03 9.56
C SER A 78 5.74 4.77 8.51
N PHE A 79 4.46 4.92 8.86
CA PHE A 79 3.32 4.73 7.96
C PHE A 79 3.37 5.61 6.70
N ILE A 80 4.03 6.77 6.75
CA ILE A 80 4.15 7.68 5.59
C ILE A 80 4.84 6.99 4.42
N HIS A 81 5.80 6.11 4.68
CA HIS A 81 6.49 5.36 3.63
C HIS A 81 5.54 4.46 2.85
N GLY A 82 4.52 3.88 3.51
CA GLY A 82 3.48 3.11 2.84
C GLY A 82 2.67 3.95 1.87
N TYR A 83 2.25 5.15 2.28
CA TYR A 83 1.56 6.10 1.40
C TYR A 83 2.43 6.53 0.22
N LEU A 84 3.68 6.91 0.48
CA LEU A 84 4.57 7.35 -0.58
C LEU A 84 4.87 6.22 -1.57
N ALA A 85 5.03 4.97 -1.11
CA ALA A 85 5.19 3.83 -1.99
C ALA A 85 3.95 3.59 -2.86
N ALA A 86 2.75 3.67 -2.27
CA ALA A 86 1.48 3.55 -2.99
C ALA A 86 1.30 4.65 -4.03
N LEU A 87 1.52 5.91 -3.63
CA LEU A 87 1.34 7.07 -4.50
C LEU A 87 2.38 7.10 -5.61
N ASN A 88 3.65 6.80 -5.32
CA ASN A 88 4.70 6.73 -6.35
C ASN A 88 4.38 5.66 -7.40
N THR A 89 4.07 4.44 -6.97
CA THR A 89 3.80 3.33 -7.88
C THR A 89 2.49 3.55 -8.62
N GLY A 90 1.45 4.01 -7.91
CA GLY A 90 0.16 4.33 -8.50
C GLY A 90 0.25 5.48 -9.49
N PHE A 91 1.08 6.50 -9.24
CA PHE A 91 1.23 7.66 -10.11
C PHE A 91 1.84 7.25 -11.45
N VAL A 92 2.90 6.44 -11.41
CA VAL A 92 3.53 5.91 -12.61
C VAL A 92 2.55 5.04 -13.42
N ILE A 93 1.82 4.13 -12.77
CA ILE A 93 0.83 3.31 -13.46
C ILE A 93 -0.31 4.17 -14.03
N ALA A 94 -0.77 5.19 -13.30
CA ALA A 94 -1.81 6.09 -13.79
C ALA A 94 -1.33 6.92 -14.99
N LEU A 95 -0.08 7.38 -15.02
CA LEU A 95 0.50 8.00 -16.23
C LEU A 95 0.52 7.03 -17.41
N MET A 96 0.84 5.75 -17.18
CA MET A 96 0.79 4.73 -18.23
C MET A 96 -0.64 4.51 -18.73
N THR A 97 -1.66 4.59 -17.87
CA THR A 97 -3.06 4.50 -18.31
C THR A 97 -3.42 5.64 -19.27
N VAL A 98 -2.97 6.86 -18.98
CA VAL A 98 -3.17 8.03 -19.87
C VAL A 98 -2.54 7.79 -21.24
N ASP A 99 -1.28 7.33 -21.27
CA ASP A 99 -0.54 7.08 -22.51
C ASP A 99 -1.16 5.93 -23.35
N LEU A 100 -1.92 5.02 -22.74
CA LEU A 100 -2.55 3.85 -23.39
C LEU A 100 -4.02 4.05 -23.80
N GLY A 101 -4.52 5.28 -23.86
CA GLY A 101 -5.91 5.54 -24.23
C GLY A 101 -6.86 5.70 -23.04
N GLY A 102 -6.31 6.07 -21.89
CA GLY A 102 -7.03 6.50 -20.71
C GLY A 102 -7.78 5.36 -20.00
N PHE A 103 -9.10 5.53 -19.83
CA PHE A 103 -9.95 4.56 -19.14
C PHE A 103 -10.02 3.19 -19.81
N SER A 104 -9.76 3.10 -21.12
CA SER A 104 -9.73 1.82 -21.85
C SER A 104 -8.52 0.95 -21.49
N SER A 105 -7.51 1.51 -20.81
CA SER A 105 -6.29 0.80 -20.44
C SER A 105 -6.52 -0.24 -19.35
N GLY A 106 -6.05 -1.46 -19.57
CA GLY A 106 -6.06 -2.55 -18.58
C GLY A 106 -5.16 -2.31 -17.36
N TYR A 107 -4.34 -1.25 -17.36
CA TYR A 107 -3.40 -0.96 -16.27
C TYR A 107 -4.07 -0.51 -14.96
N TYR A 108 -5.38 -0.25 -14.96
CA TYR A 108 -6.13 -0.08 -13.70
C TYR A 108 -6.04 -1.32 -12.80
N ALA A 109 -5.88 -2.52 -13.39
CA ALA A 109 -5.65 -3.75 -12.63
C ALA A 109 -4.32 -3.69 -11.83
N GLY A 110 -3.30 -3.04 -12.40
CA GLY A 110 -2.04 -2.75 -11.71
C GLY A 110 -2.25 -1.82 -10.51
N LEU A 111 -3.12 -0.82 -10.63
CA LEU A 111 -3.47 0.05 -9.50
C LEU A 111 -4.18 -0.72 -8.38
N ASN A 112 -5.06 -1.66 -8.72
CA ASN A 112 -5.68 -2.54 -7.73
C ASN A 112 -4.62 -3.37 -6.98
N LEU A 113 -3.61 -3.90 -7.66
CA LEU A 113 -2.51 -4.60 -7.01
C LEU A 113 -1.72 -3.71 -6.05
N VAL A 114 -1.52 -2.43 -6.38
CA VAL A 114 -0.88 -1.47 -5.47
C VAL A 114 -1.75 -1.24 -4.22
N ILE A 115 -3.06 -1.01 -4.39
CA ILE A 115 -4.00 -0.82 -3.27
C ILE A 115 -3.98 -2.05 -2.35
N ILE A 116 -4.10 -3.24 -2.95
CA ILE A 116 -4.09 -4.51 -2.22
C ILE A 116 -2.77 -4.71 -1.49
N GLY A 117 -1.64 -4.58 -2.19
CA GLY A 117 -0.31 -4.82 -1.64
C GLY A 117 -0.05 -3.96 -0.41
N VAL A 118 -0.32 -2.66 -0.51
CA VAL A 118 -0.05 -1.73 0.59
C VAL A 118 -1.04 -1.94 1.75
N ASN A 119 -2.35 -2.07 1.46
CA ASN A 119 -3.37 -2.18 2.50
C ASN A 119 -3.35 -3.53 3.23
N LEU A 120 -3.00 -4.64 2.56
CA LEU A 120 -2.92 -5.96 3.22
C LEU A 120 -1.62 -6.14 4.00
N LEU A 121 -0.50 -5.63 3.47
CA LEU A 121 0.81 -5.80 4.08
C LEU A 121 1.13 -4.72 5.12
N THR A 122 0.31 -3.69 5.28
CA THR A 122 0.53 -2.67 6.32
C THR A 122 -0.52 -2.81 7.41
N PRO A 123 -0.14 -3.14 8.66
CA PRO A 123 -1.08 -3.37 9.76
C PRO A 123 -1.52 -2.03 10.38
N TRP A 124 -2.08 -1.13 9.57
CA TRP A 124 -2.55 0.18 10.00
C TRP A 124 -4.07 0.21 10.26
N PRO A 125 -4.56 1.24 10.98
CA PRO A 125 -5.99 1.45 11.16
C PRO A 125 -6.76 1.56 9.83
N PHE A 126 -8.05 1.19 9.87
CA PHE A 126 -9.00 1.29 8.74
C PHE A 126 -8.93 2.61 7.98
N ILE A 127 -8.86 3.74 8.71
CA ILE A 127 -8.85 5.07 8.10
C ILE A 127 -7.66 5.25 7.15
N HIS A 128 -6.51 4.67 7.49
CA HIS A 128 -5.32 4.79 6.67
C HIS A 128 -5.46 4.01 5.36
N SER A 129 -6.02 2.80 5.44
CA SER A 129 -6.34 1.98 4.27
C SER A 129 -7.35 2.64 3.35
N LEU A 130 -8.39 3.27 3.91
CA LEU A 130 -9.40 3.99 3.14
C LEU A 130 -8.80 5.20 2.43
N ILE A 131 -8.05 6.04 3.14
CA ILE A 131 -7.37 7.21 2.58
C ILE A 131 -6.40 6.77 1.48
N ASN A 132 -5.59 5.74 1.70
CA ASN A 132 -4.63 5.24 0.73
C ASN A 132 -5.32 4.76 -0.55
N GLY A 133 -6.36 3.93 -0.40
CA GLY A 133 -7.13 3.42 -1.52
C GLY A 133 -7.81 4.53 -2.32
N LEU A 134 -8.51 5.43 -1.64
CA LEU A 134 -9.16 6.58 -2.28
C LEU A 134 -8.16 7.52 -2.94
N ALA A 135 -6.98 7.75 -2.35
CA ALA A 135 -5.96 8.60 -2.96
C ALA A 135 -5.48 8.02 -4.30
N VAL A 136 -5.28 6.71 -4.40
CA VAL A 136 -4.92 6.04 -5.66
C VAL A 136 -6.06 6.15 -6.69
N VAL A 137 -7.31 5.95 -6.27
CA VAL A 137 -8.50 6.10 -7.14
C VAL A 137 -8.63 7.54 -7.65
N CYS A 138 -8.56 8.53 -6.77
CA CYS A 138 -8.67 9.95 -7.12
C CYS A 138 -7.55 10.37 -8.07
N MET A 139 -6.32 9.88 -7.85
CA MET A 139 -5.20 10.14 -8.75
C MET A 139 -5.42 9.53 -10.13
N TYR A 140 -5.91 8.29 -10.21
CA TYR A 140 -6.26 7.65 -11.47
C TYR A 140 -7.33 8.43 -12.23
N VAL A 141 -8.43 8.79 -11.56
CA VAL A 141 -9.50 9.59 -12.18
C VAL A 141 -8.97 10.95 -12.62
N GLY A 142 -8.27 11.65 -11.74
CA GLY A 142 -7.76 13.00 -12.00
C GLY A 142 -6.85 13.05 -13.22
N LEU A 143 -5.88 12.14 -13.31
CA LEU A 143 -4.94 12.10 -14.45
C LEU A 143 -5.65 11.74 -15.76
N ASN A 144 -6.57 10.78 -15.72
CA ASN A 144 -7.30 10.35 -16.92
C ASN A 144 -8.32 11.39 -17.39
N VAL A 145 -9.03 12.09 -16.49
CA VAL A 145 -10.00 13.14 -16.86
C VAL A 145 -9.29 14.36 -17.45
N VAL A 146 -8.16 14.78 -16.87
CA VAL A 146 -7.42 15.96 -17.35
C VAL A 146 -6.77 15.71 -18.72
N SER A 147 -6.38 14.48 -19.02
CA SER A 147 -5.57 14.15 -20.20
C SER A 147 -6.34 13.49 -21.34
N SER A 148 -7.56 13.00 -21.11
CA SER A 148 -8.33 12.28 -22.14
C SER A 148 -9.04 13.23 -23.11
N GLN A 149 -8.89 12.97 -24.41
CA GLN A 149 -9.63 13.68 -25.48
C GLN A 149 -11.05 13.13 -25.68
N SER A 150 -11.32 11.91 -25.18
CA SER A 150 -12.65 11.28 -25.23
C SER A 150 -12.87 10.43 -23.98
N THR A 151 -13.88 10.77 -23.18
CA THR A 151 -14.26 10.01 -21.98
C THR A 151 -15.13 8.83 -22.37
N ASP A 152 -14.57 7.63 -22.40
CA ASP A 152 -15.36 6.40 -22.49
C ASP A 152 -15.95 6.06 -21.11
N TYR A 153 -17.18 6.52 -20.89
CA TYR A 153 -17.88 6.38 -19.62
C TYR A 153 -18.10 4.91 -19.22
N ILE A 154 -18.15 3.97 -20.16
CA ILE A 154 -18.38 2.55 -19.86
C ILE A 154 -17.15 1.96 -19.17
N TYR A 155 -15.96 2.15 -19.74
CA TYR A 155 -14.72 1.69 -19.13
C TYR A 155 -14.43 2.44 -17.82
N MET A 156 -14.72 3.74 -17.76
CA MET A 156 -14.56 4.51 -16.53
C MET A 156 -15.40 3.92 -15.38
N ILE A 157 -16.71 3.71 -15.60
CA ILE A 157 -17.59 3.14 -14.58
C ILE A 157 -17.17 1.72 -14.20
N ASN A 158 -16.80 0.89 -15.18
CA ASN A 158 -16.33 -0.47 -14.94
C ASN A 158 -15.08 -0.50 -14.04
N ASN A 159 -14.04 0.23 -14.43
CA ASN A 159 -12.78 0.26 -13.70
C ASN A 159 -12.98 0.84 -12.29
N LEU A 160 -13.76 1.91 -12.16
CA LEU A 160 -14.05 2.51 -10.85
C LEU A 160 -14.83 1.58 -9.95
N PHE A 161 -15.78 0.81 -10.47
CA PHE A 161 -16.52 -0.17 -9.68
C PHE A 161 -15.58 -1.21 -9.07
N PHE A 162 -14.63 -1.74 -9.86
CA PHE A 162 -13.62 -2.68 -9.37
C PHE A 162 -12.64 -2.04 -8.39
N MET A 163 -12.18 -0.82 -8.66
CA MET A 163 -11.24 -0.14 -7.77
C MET A 163 -11.90 0.22 -6.43
N VAL A 164 -13.10 0.78 -6.43
CA VAL A 164 -13.84 1.10 -5.20
C VAL A 164 -14.14 -0.17 -4.41
N SER A 165 -14.54 -1.25 -5.07
CA SER A 165 -14.72 -2.55 -4.43
C SER A 165 -13.43 -3.06 -3.79
N THR A 166 -12.29 -2.88 -4.46
CA THR A 166 -10.96 -3.20 -3.91
C THR A 166 -10.64 -2.35 -2.68
N VAL A 167 -10.94 -1.05 -2.69
CA VAL A 167 -10.78 -0.18 -1.52
C VAL A 167 -11.65 -0.67 -0.36
N VAL A 168 -12.93 -0.98 -0.59
CA VAL A 168 -13.85 -1.47 0.45
C VAL A 168 -13.36 -2.78 1.05
N ILE A 169 -12.95 -3.74 0.22
CA ILE A 169 -12.45 -5.05 0.68
C ILE A 169 -11.18 -4.87 1.50
N THR A 170 -10.20 -4.13 0.98
CA THR A 170 -8.90 -3.96 1.65
C THR A 170 -8.99 -3.13 2.94
N ALA A 171 -9.90 -2.14 2.98
CA ALA A 171 -10.18 -1.39 4.19
C ALA A 171 -10.89 -2.26 5.23
N SER A 172 -11.87 -3.07 4.83
CA SER A 172 -12.53 -4.04 5.71
C SER A 172 -11.52 -5.05 6.28
N PHE A 173 -10.61 -5.55 5.44
CA PHE A 173 -9.52 -6.42 5.88
C PHE A 173 -8.63 -5.71 6.92
N SER A 174 -8.24 -4.46 6.66
CA SER A 174 -7.41 -3.68 7.59
C SER A 174 -8.10 -3.50 8.95
N PHE A 175 -9.42 -3.26 8.96
CA PHE A 175 -10.21 -3.18 10.19
C PHE A 175 -10.16 -4.50 10.98
N LEU A 176 -10.42 -5.63 10.31
CA LEU A 176 -10.38 -6.95 10.94
C LEU A 176 -8.98 -7.28 11.47
N ARG A 177 -7.95 -7.03 10.66
CA ARG A 177 -6.55 -7.29 11.03
C ARG A 177 -6.11 -6.44 12.22
N PHE A 178 -6.48 -5.16 12.24
CA PHE A 178 -6.14 -4.27 13.35
C PHE A 178 -6.82 -4.71 14.66
N LYS A 179 -8.09 -5.15 14.58
CA LYS A 179 -8.81 -5.73 15.73
C LYS A 179 -8.14 -7.03 16.22
N GLN A 180 -7.70 -7.90 15.31
CA GLN A 180 -6.98 -9.13 15.66
C GLN A 180 -5.66 -8.83 16.39
N LEU A 181 -4.84 -7.91 15.84
CA LEU A 181 -3.57 -7.51 16.46
C LEU A 181 -3.76 -6.93 17.87
N LYS A 182 -4.84 -6.19 18.08
CA LYS A 182 -5.18 -5.70 19.41
C LYS A 182 -5.49 -6.85 20.37
N SER A 183 -6.28 -7.83 19.94
CA SER A 183 -6.57 -9.03 20.73
C SER A 183 -5.31 -9.85 21.03
N GLU A 184 -4.42 -10.05 20.06
CA GLU A 184 -3.15 -10.78 20.24
C GLU A 184 -2.26 -10.10 21.28
N PHE A 185 -2.16 -8.77 21.22
CA PHE A 185 -1.40 -7.98 22.18
C PHE A 185 -1.96 -8.10 23.60
N ASP A 186 -3.29 -7.99 23.75
CA ASP A 186 -3.95 -8.06 25.05
C ASP A 186 -3.78 -9.47 25.67
N LEU A 187 -3.91 -10.54 24.88
CA LEU A 187 -3.66 -11.92 25.32
C LEU A 187 -2.21 -12.14 25.77
N THR A 188 -1.24 -11.67 24.97
CA THR A 188 0.19 -11.79 25.30
C THR A 188 0.52 -11.07 26.60
N THR A 189 -0.10 -9.90 26.82
CA THR A 189 0.07 -9.14 28.07
C THR A 189 -0.47 -9.91 29.27
N ILE A 190 -1.66 -10.53 29.16
CA ILE A 190 -2.26 -11.33 30.24
C ILE A 190 -1.34 -12.50 30.61
N ILE A 191 -0.84 -13.25 29.63
CA ILE A 191 0.04 -14.41 29.88
C ILE A 191 1.30 -13.98 30.65
N LEU A 192 1.92 -12.87 30.25
CA LEU A 192 3.13 -12.36 30.90
C LEU A 192 2.86 -11.92 32.35
N LEU A 193 1.69 -11.35 32.63
CA LEU A 193 1.29 -10.96 33.99
C LEU A 193 1.04 -12.18 34.87
N THR A 194 0.30 -13.17 34.36
CA THR A 194 0.00 -14.42 35.09
C THR A 194 1.27 -15.21 35.40
N ASN A 195 2.20 -15.32 34.44
CA ASN A 195 3.46 -16.02 34.66
C ASN A 195 4.33 -15.33 35.73
N ARG A 196 4.39 -13.98 35.71
CA ARG A 196 5.09 -13.22 36.77
C ARG A 196 4.47 -13.46 38.14
N SER A 197 3.15 -13.43 38.28
CA SER A 197 2.51 -13.64 39.60
C SER A 197 2.79 -15.04 40.17
N VAL A 198 2.89 -16.07 39.32
CA VAL A 198 3.26 -17.42 39.76
C VAL A 198 4.70 -17.47 40.26
N GLN A 199 5.65 -16.81 39.57
CA GLN A 199 7.05 -16.75 40.01
C GLN A 199 7.26 -16.03 41.36
N PHE A 200 6.38 -15.10 41.76
CA PHE A 200 6.49 -14.42 43.05
C PHE A 200 5.82 -15.17 44.22
N THR A 201 5.15 -16.30 43.93
CA THR A 201 4.47 -17.12 44.95
C THR A 201 5.29 -18.36 45.35
N LEU A 202 6.42 -18.59 44.67
CA LEU A 202 7.43 -19.62 44.98
C LEU A 202 8.67 -18.97 45.62
#